data_AF-Q4SGZ7-F1
#
_entry.id   AF-Q4SGZ7-F1
#
_cell.length_a   1.000
_cell.length_b   1.000
_cell.length_c   1.000
_cell.angle_alpha   90.00
_cell.angle_beta   90.00
_cell.angle_gamma   90.00
#
_symmetry.space_group_name_H-M   'P 1'
#
loop_
_entity.id
_entity.type
_entity.pdbx_description
1 polymer ?
#
loop_
_entity_poly.entity_id
_entity_poly.type
_entity_poly.pdbx_seq_one_letter_code
_entity_poly.pdbx_strand_id
1 'polypeptide(L)'
;MIFDNDQGFFGASKAVRSPRPPFVFLRVGEVVMETKGHMVGVVVSWDPELRAPQEWIDRVYSISEGPKAENTPHYKVLFSGPGQSSVIIGYLPQTQLERISGMRPDIPTLENYFTHYDGERFVMQPWLRELFPEDAVEDDEPFPW
;
A
#
# COMPACT_ATOMS: atom_id res chain seq x y z
N MET A 1 16.16 7.65 -1.81
CA MET A 1 15.49 6.60 -2.61
C MET A 1 14.36 7.25 -3.38
N ILE A 2 14.07 6.79 -4.61
CA ILE A 2 13.31 7.49 -5.67
C ILE A 2 11.83 7.83 -5.31
N PHE A 3 11.35 7.45 -4.12
CA PHE A 3 9.93 7.55 -3.74
C PHE A 3 9.68 8.12 -2.35
N ASP A 4 10.70 8.73 -1.76
CA ASP A 4 10.68 9.39 -0.47
C ASP A 4 10.43 10.89 -0.70
N ASN A 5 9.48 11.48 0.02
CA ASN A 5 9.31 12.93 0.02
C ASN A 5 9.38 13.42 1.46
N ASP A 6 10.04 14.55 1.67
CA ASP A 6 10.26 15.11 3.02
C ASP A 6 8.95 15.55 3.71
N GLN A 7 7.83 15.57 2.97
CA GLN A 7 6.51 15.97 3.45
C GLN A 7 5.71 14.77 4.00
N GLY A 8 6.16 13.54 3.74
CA GLY A 8 5.49 12.30 4.16
C GLY A 8 4.15 12.04 3.46
N PHE A 9 3.88 12.67 2.33
CA PHE A 9 2.68 12.41 1.53
C PHE A 9 2.73 11.07 0.80
N PHE A 10 1.57 10.54 0.41
CA PHE A 10 1.44 9.33 -0.40
C PHE A 10 2.12 8.09 0.21
N GLY A 11 1.98 7.89 1.52
CA GLY A 11 2.64 6.80 2.23
C GLY A 11 4.17 6.95 2.30
N ALA A 12 4.73 8.16 2.23
CA ALA A 12 6.17 8.38 2.37
C ALA A 12 6.58 8.78 3.80
N SER A 13 5.65 8.82 4.75
CA SER A 13 6.00 9.18 6.14
C SER A 13 6.92 8.13 6.75
N LYS A 14 8.01 8.59 7.38
CA LYS A 14 8.98 7.77 8.12
C LYS A 14 8.53 7.50 9.57
N ALA A 15 7.32 7.87 9.93
CA ALA A 15 6.77 7.59 11.24
C ALA A 15 6.45 6.09 11.34
N VAL A 16 6.88 5.46 12.43
CA VAL A 16 6.54 4.07 12.73
C VAL A 16 5.02 3.94 12.86
N ARG A 17 4.45 2.95 12.18
CA ARG A 17 3.02 2.66 12.13
C ARG A 17 2.64 1.63 13.20
N SER A 18 2.66 2.07 14.45
CA SER A 18 2.25 1.25 15.60
C SER A 18 1.51 2.12 16.63
N PRO A 19 0.33 1.68 17.14
CA PRO A 19 -0.39 0.48 16.71
C PRO A 19 -0.97 0.61 15.30
N ARG A 20 -1.07 -0.50 14.56
CA ARG A 20 -1.82 -0.56 13.30
C ARG A 20 -3.31 -0.38 13.63
N PRO A 21 -3.98 0.64 13.06
CA PRO A 21 -5.39 0.83 13.33
C PRO A 21 -6.22 -0.35 12.80
N PRO A 22 -7.26 -0.80 13.53
CA PRO A 22 -8.03 -2.00 13.16
C PRO A 22 -8.79 -1.85 11.84
N PHE A 23 -9.01 -0.62 11.37
CA PHE A 23 -9.68 -0.32 10.10
C PHE A 23 -8.75 -0.35 8.88
N VAL A 24 -7.43 -0.48 9.08
CA VAL A 24 -6.42 -0.71 8.02
C VAL A 24 -6.35 -2.22 7.77
N PHE A 25 -7.02 -2.68 6.71
CA PHE A 25 -7.21 -4.11 6.47
C PHE A 25 -6.11 -4.76 5.63
N LEU A 26 -5.49 -4.00 4.72
CA LEU A 26 -4.41 -4.50 3.87
C LEU A 26 -3.06 -4.23 4.52
N ARG A 27 -2.10 -5.10 4.26
CA ARG A 27 -0.75 -5.05 4.84
C ARG A 27 0.29 -4.79 3.78
N VAL A 28 1.40 -4.19 4.18
CA VAL A 28 2.59 -4.05 3.33
C VAL A 28 3.08 -5.44 2.91
N GLY A 29 3.30 -5.60 1.60
CA GLY A 29 3.68 -6.85 0.97
C GLY A 29 2.52 -7.64 0.35
N GLU A 30 1.27 -7.31 0.66
CA GLU A 30 0.13 -8.00 0.07
C GLU A 30 -0.04 -7.68 -1.41
N VAL A 31 -0.46 -8.69 -2.16
CA VAL A 31 -0.84 -8.57 -3.57
C VAL A 31 -2.30 -8.19 -3.64
N VAL A 32 -2.59 -7.13 -4.41
CA VAL A 32 -3.92 -6.55 -4.53
C VAL A 32 -4.29 -6.34 -5.99
N MET A 33 -5.59 -6.39 -6.27
CA MET A 33 -6.19 -5.97 -7.53
C MET A 33 -6.88 -4.62 -7.32
N GLU A 34 -6.54 -3.65 -8.16
CA GLU A 34 -7.26 -2.38 -8.24
C GLU A 34 -8.52 -2.56 -9.08
N THR A 35 -9.69 -2.27 -8.50
CA THR A 35 -10.98 -2.74 -9.01
C THR A 35 -11.51 -1.98 -10.22
N LYS A 36 -11.08 -0.72 -10.46
CA LYS A 36 -11.54 0.05 -11.63
C LYS A 36 -10.72 -0.27 -12.88
N GLY A 37 -9.41 -0.28 -12.76
CA GLY A 37 -8.44 -0.53 -13.84
C GLY A 37 -8.05 -1.99 -14.00
N HIS A 38 -8.48 -2.90 -13.10
CA HIS A 38 -8.16 -4.33 -13.12
C HIS A 38 -6.64 -4.59 -13.13
N MET A 39 -5.88 -3.75 -12.43
CA MET A 39 -4.42 -3.86 -12.35
C MET A 39 -4.01 -4.61 -11.09
N VAL A 40 -3.05 -5.53 -11.24
CA VAL A 40 -2.46 -6.25 -10.09
C VAL A 40 -1.23 -5.51 -9.61
N GLY A 41 -1.17 -5.26 -8.31
CA GLY A 41 -0.08 -4.54 -7.66
C GLY A 41 0.28 -5.09 -6.29
N VAL A 42 1.32 -4.50 -5.69
CA VAL A 42 1.80 -4.84 -4.36
C VAL A 42 1.76 -3.61 -3.47
N VAL A 43 1.17 -3.75 -2.28
CA VAL A 43 1.12 -2.69 -1.27
C VAL A 43 2.53 -2.47 -0.71
N VAL A 44 3.07 -1.26 -0.84
CA VAL A 44 4.40 -0.90 -0.31
C VAL A 44 4.35 0.05 0.89
N SER A 45 3.21 0.68 1.13
CA SER A 45 2.96 1.54 2.29
C SER A 45 1.46 1.80 2.44
N TRP A 46 1.04 2.24 3.62
CA TRP A 46 -0.28 2.78 3.87
C TRP A 46 -0.25 4.03 4.77
N ASP A 47 -1.29 4.84 4.65
CA ASP A 47 -1.69 5.87 5.59
C ASP A 47 -3.08 5.54 6.14
N PRO A 48 -3.36 5.81 7.43
CA PRO A 48 -4.67 5.53 8.03
C PRO A 48 -5.80 6.39 7.42
N GLU A 49 -5.44 7.54 6.86
CA GLU A 49 -6.33 8.51 6.22
C GLU A 49 -5.60 9.11 5.01
N LEU A 50 -6.35 9.79 4.13
CA LEU A 50 -5.78 10.44 2.95
C LEU A 50 -4.71 11.46 3.34
N ARG A 51 -3.48 11.24 2.87
CA ARG A 51 -2.34 12.14 3.11
C ARG A 51 -1.70 12.56 1.79
N ALA A 52 -2.24 13.63 1.21
CA ALA A 52 -1.76 14.23 -0.04
C ALA A 52 -1.86 15.77 -0.01
N PRO A 53 -1.16 16.50 -0.89
CA PRO A 53 -1.36 17.94 -1.05
C PRO A 53 -2.79 18.27 -1.48
N GLN A 54 -3.37 19.36 -0.94
CA GLN A 54 -4.76 19.75 -1.24
C GLN A 54 -5.02 19.89 -2.75
N GLU A 55 -4.08 20.48 -3.50
CA GLU A 55 -4.18 20.63 -4.96
C GLU A 55 -4.33 19.29 -5.69
N TRP A 56 -3.67 18.24 -5.19
CA TRP A 56 -3.80 16.89 -5.72
C TRP A 56 -5.15 16.28 -5.37
N ILE A 57 -5.59 16.46 -4.11
CA ILE A 57 -6.90 15.99 -3.63
C ILE A 57 -7.99 16.63 -4.49
N ASP A 58 -7.96 17.95 -4.65
CA ASP A 58 -8.91 18.68 -5.47
C ASP A 58 -8.89 18.13 -6.89
N ARG A 59 -7.73 17.91 -7.51
CA ARG A 59 -7.66 17.35 -8.87
C ARG A 59 -8.23 15.94 -9.01
N VAL A 60 -7.98 15.06 -8.04
CA VAL A 60 -8.35 13.64 -8.12
C VAL A 60 -9.81 13.41 -7.69
N TYR A 61 -10.29 14.20 -6.72
CA TYR A 61 -11.61 14.02 -6.10
C TYR A 61 -12.64 15.08 -6.51
N SER A 62 -12.29 16.10 -7.30
CA SER A 62 -13.22 17.19 -7.70
C SER A 62 -14.45 16.76 -8.50
N ILE A 63 -14.54 15.52 -9.01
CA ILE A 63 -15.57 15.15 -9.99
C ILE A 63 -16.46 13.97 -9.57
N SER A 64 -16.10 13.09 -8.63
CA SER A 64 -16.95 11.89 -8.42
C SER A 64 -16.82 11.13 -7.10
N GLU A 65 -15.89 11.44 -6.21
CA GLU A 65 -15.77 10.74 -4.94
C GLU A 65 -15.73 11.76 -3.81
N GLY A 66 -16.90 11.99 -3.19
CA GLY A 66 -17.07 12.93 -2.10
C GLY A 66 -16.34 12.54 -0.80
N PRO A 67 -16.72 13.13 0.36
CA PRO A 67 -16.00 13.07 1.65
C PRO A 67 -15.76 11.68 2.28
N LYS A 68 -16.12 10.61 1.58
CA LYS A 68 -15.88 9.22 1.99
C LYS A 68 -14.44 8.77 1.78
N ALA A 69 -13.71 9.30 0.80
CA ALA A 69 -12.32 8.89 0.57
C ALA A 69 -11.39 9.43 1.66
N GLU A 70 -11.56 10.69 2.07
CA GLU A 70 -10.66 11.37 3.02
C GLU A 70 -10.45 10.61 4.33
N ASN A 71 -11.51 9.97 4.85
CA ASN A 71 -11.51 9.23 6.12
C ASN A 71 -11.31 7.71 5.96
N THR A 72 -10.68 7.27 4.87
CA THR A 72 -10.38 5.86 4.63
C THR A 72 -8.88 5.63 4.53
N PRO A 73 -8.39 4.44 4.90
CA PRO A 73 -7.00 4.08 4.67
C PRO A 73 -6.63 4.22 3.19
N HIS A 74 -5.48 4.83 2.95
CA HIS A 74 -4.92 4.99 1.62
C HIS A 74 -3.63 4.20 1.49
N TYR A 75 -3.50 3.50 0.37
CA TYR A 75 -2.41 2.59 0.12
C TYR A 75 -1.56 3.09 -1.04
N LYS A 76 -0.25 3.05 -0.85
CA LYS A 76 0.72 3.17 -1.93
C LYS A 76 0.93 1.79 -2.54
N VAL A 77 0.57 1.64 -3.80
CA VAL A 77 0.62 0.36 -4.51
C VAL A 77 1.51 0.50 -5.74
N LEU A 78 2.42 -0.45 -5.93
CA LEU A 78 3.21 -0.56 -7.16
C LEU A 78 2.53 -1.53 -8.12
N PHE A 79 2.41 -1.13 -9.39
CA PHE A 79 1.86 -1.93 -10.47
C PHE A 79 2.88 -2.08 -11.60
N SER A 80 2.76 -3.16 -12.38
CA SER A 80 3.53 -3.31 -13.62
C SER A 80 3.03 -2.32 -14.66
N GLY A 81 3.92 -1.55 -15.26
CA GLY A 81 3.61 -0.65 -16.36
C GLY A 81 3.59 -1.36 -17.72
N PRO A 82 3.24 -0.64 -18.80
CA PRO A 82 3.14 -1.20 -20.15
C PRO A 82 4.49 -1.64 -20.75
N GLY A 83 5.60 -1.22 -20.15
CA GLY A 83 6.95 -1.62 -20.56
C GLY A 83 7.60 -2.57 -19.56
N GLN A 84 8.58 -3.35 -20.03
CA GLN A 84 9.26 -4.40 -19.26
C GLN A 84 9.96 -3.91 -17.98
N SER A 85 10.25 -2.61 -17.89
CA SER A 85 10.85 -1.97 -16.70
C SER A 85 10.03 -0.78 -16.18
N SER A 86 8.80 -0.63 -16.67
CA SER A 86 7.91 0.45 -16.27
C SER A 86 7.17 0.05 -14.99
N VAL A 87 7.07 0.98 -14.05
CA VAL A 87 6.29 0.83 -12.82
C VAL A 87 5.28 1.96 -12.78
N ILE A 88 4.04 1.63 -12.46
CA ILE A 88 2.98 2.60 -12.17
C ILE A 88 2.80 2.63 -10.65
N ILE A 89 2.65 3.82 -10.08
CA ILE A 89 2.45 4.00 -8.64
C ILE A 89 1.05 4.56 -8.44
N GLY A 90 0.22 3.82 -7.69
CA GLY A 90 -1.08 4.29 -7.25
C GLY A 90 -1.03 4.73 -5.79
N TYR A 91 -1.79 5.77 -5.47
CA TYR A 91 -2.19 6.09 -4.10
C TYR A 91 -3.71 6.03 -4.04
N LEU A 92 -4.23 4.94 -3.47
CA LEU A 92 -5.61 4.51 -3.68
C LEU A 92 -6.30 4.23 -2.33
N PRO A 93 -7.60 4.54 -2.20
CA PRO A 93 -8.36 4.21 -1.01
C PRO A 93 -8.58 2.69 -0.89
N GLN A 94 -8.72 2.21 0.34
CA GLN A 94 -9.00 0.79 0.65
C GLN A 94 -10.15 0.21 -0.18
N THR A 95 -11.19 1.01 -0.44
CA THR A 95 -12.41 0.60 -1.15
C THR A 95 -12.18 0.28 -2.63
N GLN A 96 -11.02 0.63 -3.19
CA GLN A 96 -10.65 0.35 -4.58
C GLN A 96 -9.68 -0.83 -4.70
N LEU A 97 -9.34 -1.49 -3.59
CA LEU A 97 -8.35 -2.55 -3.55
C LEU A 97 -8.96 -3.84 -3.00
N GLU A 98 -8.73 -4.93 -3.71
CA GLU A 98 -9.11 -6.27 -3.28
C GLU A 98 -7.84 -7.12 -3.11
N ARG A 99 -7.70 -7.78 -1.96
CA ARG A 99 -6.60 -8.74 -1.74
C ARG A 99 -6.80 -9.94 -2.67
N ILE A 100 -5.72 -10.35 -3.33
CA ILE A 100 -5.68 -11.57 -4.12
C ILE A 100 -4.54 -12.47 -3.65
N SER A 101 -4.73 -13.79 -3.75
CA SER A 101 -3.76 -14.80 -3.32
C SER A 101 -3.39 -15.72 -4.48
N GLY A 102 -2.24 -16.40 -4.36
CA GLY A 102 -1.79 -17.40 -5.35
C GLY A 102 -1.22 -16.81 -6.64
N MET A 103 -0.96 -15.50 -6.68
CA MET A 103 -0.32 -14.82 -7.79
C MET A 103 0.86 -14.00 -7.30
N ARG A 104 2.03 -14.19 -7.93
CA ARG A 104 3.20 -13.36 -7.72
C ARG A 104 3.39 -12.44 -8.92
N PRO A 105 3.06 -11.14 -8.84
CA PRO A 105 3.34 -10.21 -9.92
C PRO A 105 4.85 -9.98 -10.05
N ASP A 106 5.30 -9.79 -11.29
CA ASP A 106 6.67 -9.38 -11.60
C ASP A 106 6.68 -7.86 -11.85
N ILE A 107 6.95 -7.11 -10.79
CA ILE A 107 6.99 -5.64 -10.82
C ILE A 107 8.45 -5.23 -10.58
N PRO A 108 9.06 -4.45 -11.49
CA PRO A 108 10.39 -3.92 -11.28
C PRO A 108 10.48 -3.13 -9.97
N THR A 109 11.65 -3.11 -9.33
CA THR A 109 11.93 -2.33 -8.11
C THR A 109 11.30 -2.83 -6.81
N LEU A 110 10.52 -3.93 -6.83
CA LEU A 110 10.01 -4.56 -5.60
C LEU A 110 11.14 -5.01 -4.68
N GLU A 111 12.28 -5.40 -5.23
CA GLU A 111 13.49 -5.78 -4.50
C GLU A 111 14.03 -4.66 -3.60
N ASN A 112 13.64 -3.40 -3.81
CA ASN A 112 14.01 -2.29 -2.93
C ASN A 112 13.19 -2.27 -1.63
N TYR A 113 11.98 -2.86 -1.64
CA TYR A 113 11.05 -2.90 -0.52
C TYR A 113 10.99 -4.27 0.15
N PHE A 114 11.20 -5.33 -0.64
CA PHE A 114 10.99 -6.71 -0.23
C PHE A 114 12.22 -7.56 -0.49
N THR A 115 12.38 -8.60 0.33
CA THR A 115 13.47 -9.57 0.22
C THR A 115 13.12 -10.72 -0.71
N HIS A 116 11.92 -11.29 -0.55
CA HIS A 116 11.42 -12.41 -1.32
C HIS A 116 9.89 -12.47 -1.23
N TYR A 117 9.28 -13.37 -2.00
CA TYR A 117 7.87 -13.74 -1.90
C TYR A 117 7.77 -15.07 -1.14
N ASP A 118 6.96 -15.14 -0.08
CA ASP A 118 6.86 -16.32 0.80
C ASP A 118 5.84 -17.38 0.32
N GLY A 119 5.07 -17.07 -0.71
CA GLY A 119 3.99 -17.92 -1.21
C GLY A 119 2.62 -17.21 -1.15
N GLU A 120 2.45 -16.32 -0.19
CA GLU A 120 1.22 -15.56 0.04
C GLU A 120 1.40 -14.06 -0.18
N ARG A 121 2.55 -13.50 0.24
CA ARG A 121 2.87 -12.07 0.18
C ARG A 121 4.37 -11.84 0.04
N PHE A 122 4.75 -10.57 -0.16
CA PHE A 122 6.14 -10.16 -0.20
C PHE A 122 6.66 -9.84 1.20
N VAL A 123 7.79 -10.45 1.57
CA VAL A 123 8.42 -10.27 2.87
C VAL A 123 9.24 -8.99 2.88
N MET A 124 8.84 -8.05 3.74
CA MET A 124 9.48 -6.73 3.90
C MET A 124 10.99 -6.82 4.17
N GLN A 125 11.74 -5.87 3.60
CA GLN A 125 13.11 -5.60 4.02
C GLN A 125 13.17 -5.11 5.48
N PRO A 126 14.32 -5.25 6.16
CA PRO A 126 14.47 -4.85 7.57
C PRO A 126 14.02 -3.40 7.85
N TRP A 127 14.42 -2.45 7.00
CA TRP A 127 14.05 -1.04 7.16
C TRP A 127 12.54 -0.79 7.03
N LEU A 128 11.84 -1.55 6.18
CA LEU A 128 10.40 -1.39 5.98
C LEU A 128 9.63 -2.05 7.13
N ARG A 129 10.16 -3.14 7.67
CA ARG A 129 9.64 -3.78 8.90
C ARG A 129 9.75 -2.86 10.11
N GLU A 130 10.80 -2.05 10.22
CA GLU A 130 10.91 -1.05 11.29
C GLU A 130 9.82 0.02 11.20
N LEU A 131 9.34 0.34 9.99
CA LEU A 131 8.24 1.29 9.77
C LEU A 131 6.86 0.65 9.96
N PHE A 132 6.70 -0.62 9.59
CA PHE A 132 5.43 -1.37 9.65
C PHE A 132 5.59 -2.67 10.46
N PRO A 133 5.90 -2.59 11.77
CA PRO A 133 6.24 -3.77 12.57
C PRO A 133 5.09 -4.78 12.66
N GLU A 134 3.86 -4.30 12.76
CA GLU A 134 2.66 -5.13 12.91
C GLU A 134 2.18 -5.74 11.58
N ASP A 135 2.68 -5.26 10.44
CA ASP A 135 2.37 -5.86 9.14
C ASP A 135 3.17 -7.16 8.94
N ALA A 136 4.33 -7.28 9.57
CA ALA A 136 5.22 -8.45 9.49
C ALA A 136 4.73 -9.64 10.32
N VAL A 137 4.02 -9.39 11.41
CA VAL A 137 3.51 -10.41 12.32
C VAL A 137 2.15 -10.85 11.81
N GLU A 138 1.98 -12.13 11.46
CA GLU A 138 0.64 -12.68 11.20
C GLU A 138 -0.25 -12.42 12.42
N ASP A 139 -1.56 -12.21 12.21
CA ASP A 139 -2.53 -12.18 13.32
C ASP A 139 -2.64 -13.61 13.89
N ASP A 140 -1.58 -14.09 14.52
CA ASP A 140 -1.43 -15.40 15.16
C ASP A 140 -1.87 -15.35 16.63
N GLU A 141 -2.82 -14.46 16.95
CA GLU A 141 -3.57 -14.57 18.20
C GLU A 141 -5.00 -15.01 17.89
N PRO A 142 -5.35 -16.30 18.10
CA PRO A 142 -6.74 -16.65 18.31
C PRO A 142 -7.20 -15.88 19.55
N PHE A 143 -8.24 -15.03 19.38
CA PHE A 143 -8.89 -14.35 20.50
C PHE A 143 -9.11 -15.34 21.65
N PRO A 144 -8.59 -15.07 22.86
CA PRO A 144 -8.98 -15.86 24.02
C PRO A 144 -10.44 -15.52 24.32
N TRP A 145 -11.32 -16.52 24.17
CA TRP A 145 -12.70 -16.49 24.64
C TRP A 145 -12.74 -16.48 26.17
#